data_AF-A0A7W1DIT4-F1
#
_entry.id   AF-A0A7W1DIT4-F1
#
_cell.length_a   1.000
_cell.length_b   1.000
_cell.length_c   1.000
_cell.angle_alpha   90.00
_cell.angle_beta   90.00
_cell.angle_gamma   90.00
#
_symmetry.space_group_name_H-M   'P 1'
#
loop_
_entity.id
_entity.type
_entity.pdbx_description
1 polymer ?
#
loop_
_entity_poly.entity_id
_entity_poly.type
_entity_poly.pdbx_seq_one_letter_code
_entity_poly.pdbx_strand_id
1 'polypeptide(L)'
;MSEPENKPPTEVLRTKRLEIVDDERKVRAALGTDAAGVTSLSIFDQSGRLRASLDASEIPEQANGLALFDTNGKLQVAMGASAVNVNEGGLKCYGPNGEDRVGLAMHKEGSGLFFNDTQGERRAGLNVNEKSSNLYCCDANGRSRSDFGVYEDG
;
A
#
# COMPACT_ATOMS: atom_id res chain seq x y z
N MET A 1 -19.07 -27.99 -40.38
CA MET A 1 -19.53 -28.00 -38.98
C MET A 1 -18.86 -26.84 -38.31
N SER A 2 -19.63 -25.79 -37.99
CA SER A 2 -19.13 -24.61 -37.28
C SER A 2 -19.32 -24.85 -35.79
N GLU A 3 -18.28 -24.71 -34.99
CA GLU A 3 -18.35 -24.81 -33.53
C GLU A 3 -19.28 -23.73 -32.96
N PRO A 4 -20.05 -24.02 -31.89
CA PRO A 4 -20.85 -23.01 -31.22
C PRO A 4 -19.92 -22.06 -30.46
N GLU A 5 -19.99 -20.79 -30.80
CA GLU A 5 -19.28 -19.69 -30.15
C GLU A 5 -19.74 -19.60 -28.67
N ASN A 6 -18.95 -20.15 -27.76
CA ASN A 6 -19.24 -20.17 -26.33
C ASN A 6 -18.97 -18.78 -25.74
N LYS A 7 -19.91 -17.84 -25.94
CA LYS A 7 -19.83 -16.50 -25.37
C LYS A 7 -20.02 -16.59 -23.85
N PRO A 8 -19.07 -16.11 -23.02
CA PRO A 8 -19.24 -16.18 -21.57
C PRO A 8 -20.48 -15.40 -21.14
N PRO A 9 -21.21 -15.85 -20.11
CA PRO A 9 -22.40 -15.14 -19.64
C PRO A 9 -22.03 -13.71 -19.19
N THR A 10 -22.68 -12.72 -19.80
CA THR A 10 -22.49 -11.27 -19.56
C THR A 10 -23.59 -10.71 -18.65
N GLU A 11 -23.90 -11.37 -17.53
CA GLU A 11 -24.77 -10.74 -16.54
C GLU A 11 -23.99 -9.66 -15.80
N VAL A 12 -24.40 -8.40 -15.97
CA VAL A 12 -23.75 -7.24 -15.38
C VAL A 12 -24.68 -6.61 -14.35
N LEU A 13 -24.24 -6.54 -13.10
CA LEU A 13 -24.88 -5.74 -12.07
C LEU A 13 -24.39 -4.29 -12.17
N ARG A 14 -25.29 -3.34 -12.47
CA ARG A 14 -25.00 -1.90 -12.47
C ARG A 14 -25.65 -1.25 -11.25
N THR A 15 -24.83 -0.71 -10.36
CA THR A 15 -25.29 0.03 -9.17
C THR A 15 -24.31 1.14 -8.83
N LYS A 16 -24.77 2.17 -8.13
CA LYS A 16 -23.89 3.22 -7.56
C LYS A 16 -23.13 2.72 -6.33
N ARG A 17 -23.70 1.75 -5.63
CA ARG A 17 -23.13 1.16 -4.41
C ARG A 17 -23.58 -0.28 -4.29
N LEU A 18 -22.64 -1.17 -4.01
CA LEU A 18 -22.90 -2.56 -3.67
C LEU A 18 -22.51 -2.76 -2.20
N GLU A 19 -23.43 -3.27 -1.40
CA GLU A 19 -23.17 -3.65 -0.01
C GLU A 19 -23.39 -5.14 0.16
N ILE A 20 -22.42 -5.80 0.80
CA ILE A 20 -22.54 -7.17 1.27
C ILE A 20 -22.84 -7.07 2.75
N VAL A 21 -23.96 -7.65 3.18
CA VAL A 21 -24.42 -7.62 4.58
C VAL A 21 -24.42 -9.02 5.19
N ASP A 22 -24.32 -9.11 6.52
CA ASP A 22 -24.56 -10.35 7.27
C ASP A 22 -26.05 -10.56 7.58
N ASP A 23 -26.37 -11.65 8.29
CA ASP A 23 -27.74 -12.02 8.69
C ASP A 23 -28.40 -10.97 9.60
N GLU A 24 -27.60 -10.16 10.29
CA GLU A 24 -28.06 -9.04 11.13
C GLU A 24 -28.22 -7.73 10.32
N ARG A 25 -28.01 -7.79 9.00
CA ARG A 25 -28.00 -6.66 8.05
C ARG A 25 -26.86 -5.66 8.29
N LYS A 26 -25.79 -6.05 8.99
CA LYS A 26 -24.60 -5.20 9.11
C LYS A 26 -23.74 -5.34 7.86
N VAL A 27 -23.24 -4.22 7.37
CA VAL A 27 -22.34 -4.20 6.20
C VAL A 27 -21.01 -4.86 6.55
N ARG A 28 -20.61 -5.86 5.75
CA ARG A 28 -19.34 -6.60 5.81
C ARG A 28 -18.38 -6.17 4.73
N ALA A 29 -18.90 -5.73 3.59
CA ALA A 29 -18.13 -5.11 2.55
C ALA A 29 -18.97 -4.09 1.77
N ALA A 30 -18.32 -3.05 1.25
CA ALA A 30 -18.96 -2.07 0.38
C ALA A 30 -18.06 -1.75 -0.80
N LEU A 31 -18.64 -1.66 -2.00
CA LEU A 31 -18.02 -1.11 -3.19
C LEU A 31 -18.82 0.11 -3.63
N GLY A 32 -18.16 1.25 -3.77
CA GLY A 32 -18.80 2.48 -4.24
C GLY A 32 -17.83 3.64 -4.35
N THR A 33 -18.34 4.76 -4.87
CA THR A 33 -17.59 6.00 -5.00
C THR A 33 -18.12 7.04 -4.01
N ASP A 34 -17.23 7.69 -3.28
CA ASP A 34 -17.59 8.72 -2.32
C ASP A 34 -17.81 10.10 -2.98
N ALA A 35 -18.12 11.11 -2.16
CA ALA A 35 -18.38 12.47 -2.66
C ALA A 35 -17.12 13.17 -3.21
N ALA A 36 -15.93 12.70 -2.85
CA ALA A 36 -14.65 13.20 -3.36
C ALA A 36 -14.23 12.50 -4.67
N GLY A 37 -14.99 11.49 -5.12
CA GLY A 37 -14.70 10.73 -6.33
C GLY A 37 -13.80 9.51 -6.07
N VAL A 38 -13.48 9.20 -4.82
CA VAL A 38 -12.67 8.02 -4.48
C VAL A 38 -13.54 6.79 -4.57
N THR A 39 -13.15 5.83 -5.41
CA THR A 39 -13.80 4.52 -5.49
C THR A 39 -13.10 3.54 -4.58
N SER A 40 -13.84 2.95 -3.65
CA SER A 40 -13.29 2.08 -2.61
C SER A 40 -14.00 0.74 -2.57
N LEU A 41 -13.23 -0.35 -2.43
CA LEU A 41 -13.70 -1.62 -1.88
C LEU A 41 -13.28 -1.70 -0.41
N SER A 42 -14.25 -1.60 0.49
CA SER A 42 -14.02 -1.58 1.94
C SER A 42 -14.51 -2.88 2.57
N ILE A 43 -13.72 -3.47 3.48
CA ILE A 43 -14.04 -4.69 4.23
C ILE A 43 -14.11 -4.38 5.72
N PHE A 44 -15.16 -4.83 6.40
CA PHE A 44 -15.45 -4.52 7.80
C PHE A 44 -15.47 -5.76 8.70
N ASP A 45 -15.08 -5.60 9.97
CA ASP A 45 -15.17 -6.65 10.99
C ASP A 45 -16.57 -6.73 11.65
N GLN A 46 -16.76 -7.64 12.62
CA GLN A 46 -18.02 -7.83 13.37
C GLN A 46 -18.52 -6.59 14.11
N SER A 47 -17.61 -5.68 14.48
CA SER A 47 -17.94 -4.40 15.11
C SER A 47 -18.21 -3.28 14.10
N GLY A 48 -18.11 -3.55 12.80
CA GLY A 48 -18.24 -2.54 11.74
C GLY A 48 -16.97 -1.71 11.53
N ARG A 49 -15.82 -2.13 12.07
CA ARG A 49 -14.55 -1.42 11.86
C ARG A 49 -13.90 -1.84 10.55
N LEU A 50 -13.37 -0.87 9.81
CA LEU A 50 -12.65 -1.08 8.56
C LEU A 50 -11.38 -1.92 8.82
N ARG A 51 -11.20 -2.98 8.03
CA ARG A 51 -10.05 -3.89 8.11
C ARG A 51 -9.17 -3.88 6.89
N ALA A 52 -9.77 -3.63 5.73
CA ALA A 52 -9.05 -3.43 4.50
C ALA A 52 -9.81 -2.45 3.61
N SER A 53 -9.09 -1.63 2.85
CA SER A 53 -9.63 -0.85 1.75
C SER A 53 -8.74 -0.98 0.52
N LEU A 54 -9.35 -1.12 -0.66
CA LEU A 54 -8.69 -0.90 -1.94
C LEU A 54 -9.29 0.36 -2.56
N ASP A 55 -8.48 1.39 -2.69
CA ASP A 55 -8.89 2.73 -3.03
C ASP A 55 -8.33 3.14 -4.40
N ALA A 56 -9.20 3.71 -5.22
CA ALA A 56 -8.88 4.30 -6.52
C ALA A 56 -9.31 5.77 -6.51
N SER A 57 -8.35 6.67 -6.56
CA SER A 57 -8.51 8.12 -6.54
C SER A 57 -7.82 8.76 -7.75
N GLU A 58 -8.48 9.77 -8.33
CA GLU A 58 -7.88 10.65 -9.34
C GLU A 58 -7.16 11.85 -8.70
N ILE A 59 -7.22 11.98 -7.37
CA ILE A 59 -6.56 13.06 -6.62
C ILE A 59 -5.07 12.72 -6.51
N PRO A 60 -4.15 13.51 -7.10
CA PRO A 60 -2.72 13.18 -7.15
C PRO A 60 -2.07 12.95 -5.77
N GLU A 61 -2.55 13.66 -4.75
CA GLU A 61 -2.04 13.56 -3.38
C GLU A 61 -2.63 12.38 -2.60
N GLN A 62 -3.69 11.74 -3.10
CA GLN A 62 -4.27 10.56 -2.47
C GLN A 62 -3.72 9.28 -3.08
N ALA A 63 -3.39 8.33 -2.20
CA ALA A 63 -2.89 7.04 -2.63
C ALA A 63 -4.02 6.25 -3.33
N ASN A 64 -3.85 5.97 -4.62
CA ASN A 64 -4.33 4.73 -5.21
C ASN A 64 -3.65 3.59 -4.47
N GLY A 65 -4.38 2.73 -3.78
CA GLY A 65 -3.71 1.80 -2.87
C GLY A 65 -4.55 0.80 -2.10
N LEU A 66 -3.86 -0.16 -1.47
CA LEU A 66 -4.40 -1.09 -0.50
C LEU A 66 -3.97 -0.65 0.90
N ALA A 67 -4.92 -0.52 1.82
CA ALA A 67 -4.66 -0.33 3.24
C ALA A 67 -5.18 -1.52 4.05
N LEU A 68 -4.40 -1.97 5.04
CA LEU A 68 -4.80 -2.99 6.02
C LEU A 68 -4.72 -2.40 7.42
N PHE A 69 -5.75 -2.62 8.22
CA PHE A 69 -5.89 -2.05 9.57
C PHE A 69 -5.88 -3.15 10.64
N ASP A 70 -5.47 -2.84 11.86
CA ASP A 70 -5.56 -3.70 13.04
C ASP A 70 -6.98 -3.72 13.65
N THR A 71 -7.17 -4.47 14.74
CA THR A 71 -8.47 -4.55 15.46
C THR A 71 -8.90 -3.26 16.15
N ASN A 72 -7.99 -2.30 16.28
CA ASN A 72 -8.26 -0.98 16.83
C ASN A 72 -8.49 0.07 15.74
N GLY A 73 -8.42 -0.31 14.46
CA GLY A 73 -8.54 0.59 13.31
C GLY A 73 -7.25 1.34 12.98
N LYS A 74 -6.09 0.94 13.53
CA LYS A 74 -4.79 1.51 13.19
C LYS A 74 -4.26 0.92 11.89
N LEU A 75 -3.70 1.76 11.03
CA LEU A 75 -3.06 1.34 9.78
C LEU A 75 -1.83 0.47 10.09
N GLN A 76 -1.76 -0.72 9.50
CA GLN A 76 -0.66 -1.68 9.66
C GLN A 76 0.16 -1.84 8.39
N VAL A 77 -0.50 -1.82 7.23
CA VAL A 77 0.15 -1.91 5.92
C VAL A 77 -0.54 -0.96 4.97
N ALA A 78 0.24 -0.22 4.19
CA ALA A 78 -0.24 0.55 3.05
C ALA A 78 0.59 0.23 1.81
N MET A 79 -0.05 0.09 0.67
CA MET A 79 0.59 -0.08 -0.64
C MET A 79 -0.03 0.87 -1.63
N GLY A 80 0.75 1.52 -2.49
CA GLY A 80 0.19 2.46 -3.45
C GLY A 80 1.17 3.52 -3.95
N ALA A 81 0.70 4.32 -4.91
CA ALA A 81 1.48 5.38 -5.56
C ALA A 81 1.81 6.58 -4.63
N SER A 82 1.26 6.60 -3.42
CA SER A 82 1.63 7.58 -2.38
C SER A 82 1.94 6.90 -1.05
N ALA A 83 2.16 5.58 -1.04
CA ALA A 83 2.42 4.85 0.20
C ALA A 83 3.79 5.20 0.78
N VAL A 84 4.78 5.51 -0.06
CA VAL A 84 6.10 5.93 0.40
C VAL A 84 6.38 7.40 0.19
N ASN A 85 6.25 7.86 -1.06
CA ASN A 85 6.39 9.26 -1.47
C ASN A 85 5.28 9.59 -2.46
N VAL A 86 4.97 10.88 -2.63
CA VAL A 86 3.96 11.35 -3.60
C VAL A 86 4.40 10.97 -5.02
N ASN A 87 3.51 10.37 -5.81
CA ASN A 87 3.72 9.89 -7.19
C ASN A 87 4.68 8.72 -7.36
N GLU A 88 4.97 7.99 -6.29
CA GLU A 88 5.92 6.89 -6.29
C GLU A 88 5.31 5.64 -5.63
N GLY A 89 5.40 4.52 -6.34
CA GLY A 89 4.91 3.24 -5.86
C GLY A 89 5.68 2.81 -4.62
N GLY A 90 4.96 2.27 -3.64
CA GLY A 90 5.62 1.64 -2.51
C GLY A 90 4.71 0.82 -1.63
N LEU A 91 5.33 0.21 -0.63
CA LEU A 91 4.71 -0.52 0.45
C LEU A 91 5.31 -0.02 1.76
N LYS A 92 4.47 0.24 2.77
CA LYS A 92 4.88 0.52 4.14
C LYS A 92 4.22 -0.44 5.12
N CYS A 93 5.01 -0.86 6.11
CA CYS A 93 4.53 -1.52 7.31
C CYS A 93 4.73 -0.60 8.50
N TYR A 94 3.70 -0.49 9.33
CA TYR A 94 3.66 0.39 10.49
C TYR A 94 3.81 -0.40 11.78
N GLY A 95 4.43 0.24 12.78
CA GLY A 95 4.51 -0.27 14.13
C GLY A 95 3.23 0.01 14.94
N PRO A 96 3.18 -0.47 16.19
CA PRO A 96 1.97 -0.39 17.02
C PRO A 96 1.50 1.03 17.36
N ASN A 97 2.36 2.04 17.19
CA ASN A 97 2.02 3.45 17.43
C ASN A 97 1.81 4.23 16.12
N GLY A 98 1.80 3.55 14.97
CA GLY A 98 1.64 4.18 13.66
C GLY A 98 2.94 4.72 13.05
N GLU A 99 4.08 4.39 13.63
CA GLU A 99 5.40 4.75 13.10
C GLU A 99 5.78 3.85 11.92
N ASP A 100 6.37 4.42 10.87
CA ASP A 100 6.91 3.66 9.73
C ASP A 100 8.05 2.75 10.21
N ARG A 101 7.96 1.44 9.98
CA ARG A 101 8.99 0.46 10.40
C ARG A 101 9.77 -0.12 9.25
N VAL A 102 9.09 -0.43 8.17
CA VAL A 102 9.68 -1.03 6.98
C VAL A 102 9.01 -0.41 5.77
N GLY A 103 9.79 -0.07 4.76
CA GLY A 103 9.23 0.40 3.50
C GLY A 103 9.99 -0.11 2.29
N LEU A 104 9.25 -0.42 1.24
CA LEU A 104 9.74 -0.66 -0.11
C LEU A 104 9.31 0.52 -0.97
N ALA A 105 10.26 1.18 -1.62
CA ALA A 105 10.01 2.34 -2.46
C ALA A 105 10.50 2.11 -3.88
N MET A 106 9.72 2.60 -4.84
CA MET A 106 10.00 2.54 -6.27
C MET A 106 9.87 3.95 -6.84
N HIS A 107 10.98 4.46 -7.37
CA HIS A 107 11.15 5.83 -7.82
C HIS A 107 11.69 5.82 -9.24
N LYS A 108 11.60 6.95 -9.94
CA LYS A 108 12.13 7.06 -11.31
C LYS A 108 13.63 6.74 -11.37
N GLU A 109 14.37 7.12 -10.32
CA GLU A 109 15.82 7.05 -10.26
C GLU A 109 16.32 5.74 -9.61
N GLY A 110 15.43 4.90 -9.07
CA GLY A 110 15.83 3.68 -8.39
C GLY A 110 14.77 3.09 -7.49
N SER A 111 15.17 2.14 -6.67
CA SER A 111 14.32 1.48 -5.69
C SER A 111 15.08 1.20 -4.41
N GLY A 112 14.35 1.02 -3.32
CA GLY A 112 14.99 0.66 -2.06
C GLY A 112 14.06 0.00 -1.06
N LEU A 113 14.65 -0.84 -0.21
CA LEU A 113 14.04 -1.41 0.98
C LEU A 113 14.72 -0.78 2.19
N PHE A 114 13.96 -0.19 3.11
CA PHE A 114 14.52 0.45 4.30
C PHE A 114 13.82 -0.02 5.58
N PHE A 115 14.58 0.02 6.67
CA PHE A 115 14.15 -0.33 8.01
C PHE A 115 14.38 0.87 8.92
N ASN A 116 13.34 1.27 9.63
CA ASN A 116 13.33 2.38 10.56
C ASN A 116 13.21 1.87 12.01
N ASP A 117 13.75 2.62 12.95
CA ASP A 117 13.56 2.33 14.36
C ASP A 117 12.22 2.86 14.92
N THR A 118 12.08 2.85 16.24
CA THR A 118 10.86 3.28 16.94
C THR A 118 10.60 4.79 16.83
N GLN A 119 11.62 5.58 16.46
CA GLN A 119 11.53 7.03 16.28
C GLN A 119 11.31 7.40 14.81
N GLY A 120 11.22 6.42 13.92
CA GLY A 120 11.10 6.63 12.47
C GLY A 120 12.45 6.87 11.78
N GLU A 121 13.56 6.72 12.50
CA GLU A 121 14.89 6.95 11.95
C GLU A 121 15.40 5.72 11.19
N ARG A 122 15.93 5.94 10.00
CA ARG A 122 16.44 4.88 9.14
C ARG A 122 17.69 4.23 9.74
N ARG A 123 17.66 2.91 9.92
CA ARG A 123 18.76 2.11 10.53
C ARG A 123 19.44 1.17 9.56
N ALA A 124 18.75 0.73 8.52
CA ALA A 124 19.35 -0.08 7.47
C ALA A 124 18.56 0.06 6.18
N GLY A 125 19.20 -0.27 5.07
CA GLY A 125 18.48 -0.41 3.82
C GLY A 125 19.31 -1.01 2.69
N LEU A 126 18.58 -1.38 1.64
CA LEU A 126 19.09 -1.76 0.33
C LEU A 126 18.64 -0.68 -0.64
N ASN A 127 19.56 -0.15 -1.46
CA ASN A 127 19.20 0.72 -2.57
C ASN A 127 19.78 0.19 -3.88
N VAL A 128 19.06 0.45 -4.96
CA VAL A 128 19.52 0.22 -6.33
C VAL A 128 19.11 1.44 -7.15
N ASN A 129 20.07 2.06 -7.84
CA ASN A 129 19.86 3.13 -8.81
C ASN A 129 20.81 2.94 -10.00
N GLU A 130 20.76 3.85 -10.98
CA GLU A 130 21.60 3.77 -12.18
C GLU A 130 23.10 3.73 -11.89
N LYS A 131 23.55 4.29 -10.76
CA LYS A 131 24.96 4.47 -10.43
C LYS A 131 25.48 3.50 -9.36
N SER A 132 24.59 2.85 -8.62
CA SER A 132 24.99 2.10 -7.44
C SER A 132 23.96 1.07 -7.02
N SER A 133 24.44 0.03 -6.36
CA SER A 133 23.63 -0.93 -5.62
C SER A 133 24.32 -1.22 -4.30
N ASN A 134 23.70 -0.86 -3.19
CA ASN A 134 24.33 -0.96 -1.87
C ASN A 134 23.38 -1.44 -0.76
N LEU A 135 23.97 -2.11 0.22
CA LEU A 135 23.41 -2.39 1.54
C LEU A 135 24.14 -1.52 2.56
N TYR A 136 23.40 -0.81 3.39
CA TYR A 136 23.98 0.04 4.44
C TYR A 136 23.30 -0.15 5.79
N CYS A 137 24.05 0.18 6.85
CA CYS A 137 23.57 0.26 8.22
C CYS A 137 23.98 1.61 8.83
N CYS A 138 23.05 2.27 9.53
CA CYS A 138 23.27 3.55 10.17
C CYS A 138 23.31 3.42 11.71
N ASP A 139 24.06 4.31 12.36
CA ASP A 139 23.99 4.47 13.81
C ASP A 139 22.73 5.23 14.26
N ALA A 140 22.59 5.43 15.58
CA ALA A 140 21.49 6.16 16.21
C ALA A 140 21.30 7.60 15.70
N ASN A 141 22.33 8.23 15.17
CA ASN A 141 22.29 9.60 14.62
C ASN A 141 22.05 9.62 13.10
N GLY A 142 21.71 8.47 12.50
CA GLY A 142 21.45 8.34 11.06
C GLY A 142 22.72 8.29 10.19
N ARG A 143 23.92 8.21 10.80
CA ARG A 143 25.17 8.15 10.03
C ARG A 143 25.45 6.72 9.59
N SER A 144 25.72 6.51 8.29
CA SER A 144 26.16 5.21 7.79
C SER A 144 27.45 4.78 8.49
N ARG A 145 27.46 3.55 9.02
CA ARG A 145 28.59 2.91 9.71
C ARG A 145 29.10 1.68 8.99
N SER A 146 28.32 1.14 8.08
CA SER A 146 28.71 0.05 7.22
C SER A 146 27.99 0.24 5.90
N ASP A 147 28.73 0.07 4.82
CA ASP A 147 28.22 0.13 3.47
C ASP A 147 28.91 -0.98 2.67
N PHE A 148 28.11 -1.76 1.96
CA PHE A 148 28.56 -2.81 1.08
C PHE A 148 27.81 -2.66 -0.24
N GLY A 149 28.52 -2.26 -1.29
CA GLY A 149 27.91 -1.99 -2.58
C GLY A 149 28.87 -1.94 -3.74
N VAL A 150 28.30 -1.91 -4.93
CA VAL A 150 28.98 -1.63 -6.18
C VAL A 150 28.61 -0.22 -6.59
N TYR A 151 29.62 0.53 -7.01
CA TYR A 151 29.51 1.92 -7.42
C TYR A 151 29.99 2.07 -8.86
N GLU A 152 29.51 3.10 -9.56
CA GLU A 152 29.88 3.41 -10.95
C GLU A 152 31.40 3.42 -11.18
N ASP A 153 32.18 3.83 -10.16
CA ASP A 153 33.64 3.96 -10.22
C ASP A 153 34.41 2.71 -9.75
N GLY A 154 33.73 1.62 -9.37
CA GLY A 154 34.34 0.36 -8.91
C GLY A 154 34.43 0.22 -7.39
#